data_AF-A0AAU0UT36-F1
#
_entry.id   AF-A0AAU0UT36-F1
#
_cell.length_a   1.000
_cell.length_b   1.000
_cell.length_c   1.000
_cell.angle_alpha   90.00
_cell.angle_beta   90.00
_cell.angle_gamma   90.00
#
_symmetry.space_group_name_H-M   'P 1'
#
loop_
_entity.id
_entity.type
_entity.pdbx_description
1 polymer ?
#
loop_
_entity_poly.entity_id
_entity_poly.type
_entity_poly.pdbx_seq_one_letter_code
_entity_poly.pdbx_strand_id
1 'polypeptide(L)'
;MIIKITQIQKDFLTKKVLQDRMELINEIMKGWLIQGKWQVDISNSVADEMRDLCSEMLQIIGFDEHYKLTKYGKMLEELIDIFYIE
;
A
#
# COMPACT_ATOMS: atom_id res chain seq x y z
N MET A 1 11.59 6.30 6.28
CA MET A 1 11.31 4.94 6.78
C MET A 1 11.44 3.97 5.64
N ILE A 2 12.04 2.81 5.88
CA ILE A 2 12.22 1.79 4.86
C ILE A 2 11.07 0.80 4.94
N ILE A 3 10.24 0.74 3.90
CA ILE A 3 9.21 -0.30 3.75
C ILE A 3 9.69 -1.42 2.84
N LYS A 4 9.10 -2.61 3.02
CA LYS A 4 9.36 -3.79 2.18
C LYS A 4 8.05 -4.42 1.77
N ILE A 5 7.76 -4.40 0.47
CA ILE A 5 6.54 -4.98 -0.11
C ILE A 5 6.87 -5.99 -1.19
N THR A 6 5.95 -6.92 -1.45
CA THR A 6 6.06 -7.84 -2.58
C THR A 6 5.76 -7.12 -3.90
N GLN A 7 6.13 -7.73 -5.03
CA GLN A 7 5.78 -7.18 -6.34
C GLN A 7 4.26 -7.09 -6.53
N ILE A 8 3.50 -8.07 -6.01
CA ILE A 8 2.03 -8.07 -6.10
C ILE A 8 1.45 -6.89 -5.31
N GLN A 9 1.92 -6.68 -4.08
CA GLN A 9 1.51 -5.55 -3.25
C GLN A 9 1.88 -4.21 -3.91
N LYS A 10 3.09 -4.09 -4.49
CA LYS A 10 3.51 -2.88 -5.24
C LYS A 10 2.58 -2.60 -6.42
N ASP A 11 2.31 -3.62 -7.24
CA ASP A 11 1.43 -3.48 -8.41
C ASP A 11 0.01 -3.11 -7.99
N PHE A 12 -0.52 -3.73 -6.94
CA PHE A 12 -1.83 -3.41 -6.41
C PHE A 12 -1.88 -1.98 -5.87
N LEU A 13 -0.93 -1.59 -5.02
CA LEU A 13 -0.84 -0.25 -4.45
C LEU A 13 -0.83 0.82 -5.57
N THR A 14 0.04 0.65 -6.57
CA THR A 14 0.20 1.65 -7.64
C THR A 14 -0.97 1.71 -8.62
N LYS A 15 -1.59 0.56 -8.94
CA LYS A 15 -2.66 0.49 -9.95
C LYS A 15 -4.07 0.64 -9.39
N LYS A 16 -4.27 0.43 -8.09
CA LYS A 16 -5.60 0.47 -7.45
C LYS A 16 -5.73 1.55 -6.41
N VAL A 17 -4.75 1.68 -5.51
CA VAL A 17 -4.85 2.64 -4.40
C VAL A 17 -4.38 4.02 -4.82
N LEU A 18 -3.23 4.09 -5.50
CA LEU A 18 -2.56 5.35 -5.85
C LEU A 18 -2.82 5.80 -7.30
N GLN A 19 -3.82 5.23 -7.97
CA GLN A 19 -4.01 5.38 -9.43
C GLN A 19 -4.05 6.86 -9.89
N ASP A 20 -4.55 7.76 -9.03
CA ASP A 20 -4.69 9.20 -9.29
C ASP A 20 -3.69 10.06 -8.50
N ARG A 21 -2.69 9.44 -7.86
CA ARG A 21 -1.70 10.07 -6.97
C ARG A 21 -0.28 9.87 -7.50
N MET A 22 0.02 10.53 -8.63
CA MET A 22 1.28 10.32 -9.38
C MET A 22 2.52 10.64 -8.54
N GLU A 23 2.45 11.64 -7.65
CA GLU A 23 3.49 11.99 -6.70
C GLU A 23 3.82 10.83 -5.74
N LEU A 24 2.81 10.13 -5.22
CA LEU A 24 3.00 8.98 -4.34
C LEU A 24 3.51 7.75 -5.10
N ILE A 25 3.04 7.55 -6.34
CA ILE A 25 3.60 6.52 -7.23
C ILE A 25 5.10 6.76 -7.43
N ASN A 26 5.49 8.01 -7.69
CA ASN A 26 6.89 8.36 -7.89
C ASN A 26 7.73 8.05 -6.65
N GLU A 27 7.23 8.30 -5.45
CA GLU A 27 7.92 7.90 -4.22
C GLU A 27 8.15 6.38 -4.16
N ILE A 28 7.12 5.56 -4.43
CA ILE A 28 7.26 4.09 -4.45
C ILE A 28 8.27 3.64 -5.52
N MET A 29 8.31 4.29 -6.68
CA MET A 29 9.17 3.90 -7.81
C MET A 29 10.65 4.21 -7.59
N LYS A 30 11.02 5.05 -6.61
CA LYS A 30 12.41 5.30 -6.23
C LYS A 30 13.09 4.11 -5.55
N GLY A 31 12.33 3.07 -5.19
CA GLY A 31 12.83 1.88 -4.53
C GLY A 31 13.69 0.96 -5.41
N TRP A 32 14.12 -0.15 -4.79
CA TRP A 32 14.97 -1.17 -5.39
C TRP A 32 14.46 -2.58 -5.09
N LEU A 33 14.71 -3.52 -5.99
CA LEU A 33 14.41 -4.93 -5.77
C LEU A 33 15.58 -5.60 -5.02
N ILE A 34 15.35 -6.01 -3.78
CA ILE A 34 16.35 -6.65 -2.91
C ILE A 34 15.79 -7.98 -2.42
N GLN A 35 16.48 -9.08 -2.69
CA GLN A 35 16.08 -10.44 -2.27
C GLN A 35 14.62 -10.78 -2.65
N GLY A 36 14.16 -10.35 -3.83
CA GLY A 36 12.81 -10.62 -4.32
C GLY A 36 11.70 -9.76 -3.70
N LYS A 37 12.04 -8.78 -2.84
CA LYS A 37 11.11 -7.79 -2.30
C LYS A 37 11.45 -6.38 -2.81
N TRP A 38 10.42 -5.58 -3.05
CA TRP A 38 10.59 -4.17 -3.36
C TRP A 38 10.80 -3.40 -2.06
N GLN A 39 11.91 -2.70 -1.96
CA GLN A 39 12.29 -1.92 -0.79
C GLN A 39 12.42 -0.45 -1.20
N VAL A 40 11.81 0.44 -0.44
CA VAL A 40 11.85 1.88 -0.72
C VAL A 40 11.91 2.66 0.59
N ASP A 41 12.69 3.74 0.60
CA ASP A 41 12.72 4.70 1.70
C ASP A 41 11.77 5.85 1.39
N ILE A 42 10.77 6.03 2.24
CA ILE A 42 9.73 7.06 2.11
C ILE A 42 9.66 7.90 3.40
N SER A 43 9.25 9.16 3.33
CA SER A 43 9.06 9.95 4.56
C SER A 43 7.88 9.46 5.39
N ASN A 44 7.86 9.81 6.67
CA ASN A 44 6.73 9.46 7.55
C ASN A 44 5.41 10.05 7.03
N SER A 45 5.44 11.30 6.54
CA SER A 45 4.27 11.93 5.93
C SER A 45 3.73 11.18 4.72
N VAL A 46 4.61 10.62 3.87
CA VAL A 46 4.21 9.83 2.71
C VAL A 46 3.61 8.49 3.14
N ALA A 47 4.19 7.85 4.16
CA ALA A 47 3.66 6.60 4.69
C ALA A 47 2.29 6.79 5.36
N ASP A 48 2.10 7.84 6.16
CA ASP A 48 0.80 8.21 6.74
C ASP A 48 -0.24 8.40 5.65
N GLU A 49 0.07 9.16 4.60
CA GLU A 49 -0.85 9.40 3.50
C GLU A 49 -1.19 8.12 2.72
N MET A 50 -0.21 7.23 2.49
CA MET A 50 -0.46 5.94 1.86
C MET A 50 -1.34 5.03 2.74
N ARG A 51 -1.14 5.06 4.07
CA ARG A 51 -1.96 4.33 5.03
C ARG A 51 -3.40 4.81 4.99
N ASP A 52 -3.61 6.12 4.96
CA ASP A 52 -4.94 6.72 4.93
C ASP A 52 -5.67 6.31 3.65
N LEU A 53 -5.02 6.39 2.48
CA LEU A 53 -5.59 5.94 1.20
C LEU A 53 -5.89 4.43 1.18
N CYS A 54 -5.01 3.60 1.77
CA CYS A 54 -5.29 2.17 1.91
C CYS A 54 -6.51 1.92 2.81
N SER A 55 -6.65 2.70 3.89
CA SER A 55 -7.77 2.60 4.83
C SER A 55 -9.08 3.03 4.19
N GLU A 56 -9.08 4.09 3.39
CA GLU A 56 -10.24 4.50 2.58
C GLU A 56 -10.63 3.41 1.58
N MET A 57 -9.65 2.87 0.83
CA MET A 57 -9.89 1.79 -0.13
C MET A 57 -10.42 0.51 0.56
N LEU A 58 -9.98 0.22 1.79
CA LEU A 58 -10.46 -0.93 2.57
C LEU A 58 -11.96 -0.81 2.84
N GLN A 59 -12.48 0.38 3.09
CA GLN A 59 -13.93 0.59 3.27
C GLN A 59 -14.72 0.36 1.97
N ILE A 60 -14.10 0.56 0.80
CA ILE A 60 -14.77 0.46 -0.51
C ILE A 60 -14.78 -0.98 -1.05
N ILE A 61 -13.64 -1.67 -0.98
CA ILE A 61 -13.46 -3.00 -1.60
C ILE A 61 -12.96 -4.09 -0.63
N GLY A 62 -12.76 -3.73 0.64
CA GLY A 62 -12.18 -4.63 1.63
C GLY A 62 -13.11 -5.75 2.08
N PHE A 63 -14.42 -5.53 2.00
CA PHE A 63 -15.43 -6.47 2.46
C PHE A 63 -16.45 -6.79 1.37
N ASP A 64 -16.94 -8.02 1.36
CA ASP A 64 -18.08 -8.40 0.53
C ASP A 64 -19.42 -8.04 1.19
N GLU A 65 -20.53 -8.35 0.53
CA GLU A 65 -21.91 -8.10 1.00
C GLU A 65 -22.26 -8.79 2.34
N HIS A 66 -21.45 -9.75 2.77
CA HIS A 66 -21.59 -10.46 4.04
C HIS A 66 -20.58 -9.98 5.09
N TYR A 67 -19.94 -8.83 4.86
CA TYR A 67 -18.89 -8.28 5.71
C TYR A 67 -17.69 -9.22 5.88
N LYS A 68 -17.45 -10.12 4.92
CA LYS A 68 -16.27 -10.98 4.93
C LYS A 68 -15.13 -10.28 4.21
N LEU A 69 -13.95 -10.34 4.83
CA LEU A 69 -12.74 -9.76 4.29
C LEU A 69 -12.38 -10.39 2.94
N THR A 70 -12.31 -9.57 1.90
CA THR A 70 -11.98 -10.00 0.54
C THR A 70 -10.48 -10.23 0.38
N LYS A 71 -10.06 -10.79 -0.76
CA LYS A 71 -8.63 -10.89 -1.10
C LYS A 71 -7.96 -9.51 -1.17
N TYR A 72 -8.68 -8.49 -1.66
CA TYR A 72 -8.18 -7.12 -1.68
C TYR A 72 -8.16 -6.53 -0.28
N GLY A 73 -9.17 -6.83 0.55
CA GLY A 73 -9.18 -6.42 1.95
C GLY A 73 -7.96 -6.91 2.72
N LYS A 74 -7.62 -8.19 2.60
CA LYS A 74 -6.39 -8.76 3.21
C LYS A 74 -5.13 -8.02 2.76
N MET A 75 -5.03 -7.73 1.46
CA MET A 75 -3.87 -7.02 0.92
C MET A 75 -3.78 -5.57 1.42
N LEU A 76 -4.93 -4.91 1.61
CA LEU A 76 -5.00 -3.56 2.16
C LEU A 76 -4.64 -3.55 3.65
N GLU A 77 -5.11 -4.52 4.45
CA GLU A 77 -4.71 -4.66 5.85
C GLU A 77 -3.20 -4.88 5.99
N GLU A 78 -2.60 -5.74 5.17
CA GLU A 78 -1.14 -5.95 5.15
C GLU A 78 -0.39 -4.66 4.77
N LEU A 79 -0.89 -3.89 3.80
CA LEU A 79 -0.28 -2.63 3.41
C LEU A 79 -0.41 -1.56 4.51
N ILE A 80 -1.57 -1.47 5.16
CA ILE A 80 -1.82 -0.55 6.29
C ILE A 80 -0.83 -0.82 7.43
N ASP A 81 -0.62 -2.09 7.77
CA ASP A 81 0.34 -2.50 8.80
C ASP A 81 1.78 -2.10 8.42
N ILE A 82 2.17 -2.27 7.15
CA ILE A 82 3.50 -1.87 6.64
C ILE A 82 3.73 -0.36 6.72
N PHE A 83 2.69 0.44 6.49
CA PHE A 83 2.76 1.91 6.55
C PHE A 83 2.54 2.47 7.95
N TYR A 84 2.23 1.63 8.93
CA TYR A 84 2.03 2.09 10.29
C TYR A 84 3.37 2.50 10.92
N ILE A 85 3.45 3.76 11.32
CA ILE A 85 4.59 4.33 12.04
C ILE A 85 4.12 4.67 13.46
N GLU A 86 4.90 4.25 14.46
CA GLU A 86 4.75 4.71 15.85
C GLU A 86 5.41 6.08 16.08
#